data_AF-M3BC17-F1
#
_entry.id   AF-M3BC17-F1
#
_cell.length_a   1.000
_cell.length_b   1.000
_cell.length_c   1.000
_cell.angle_alpha   90.00
_cell.angle_beta   90.00
_cell.angle_gamma   90.00
#
_symmetry.space_group_name_H-M   'P 1'
#
loop_
_entity.id
_entity.type
_entity.pdbx_description
1 polymer ?
#
loop_
_entity_poly.entity_id
_entity_poly.type
_entity_poly.pdbx_seq_one_letter_code
_entity_poly.pdbx_strand_id
1 'polypeptide(L)'
;MQLIIMSEHREFRAFIKWLKMQVEIAAAEPFSQNALEVEERESPGIDCPLVLAYIKNNMEQSKLAPHIENRPGVEEGATCSEAQFFAKPLVPTASYELAKEALKQLDAKGGDTLLVKIKEVGDPMALLNIPALTCALMGRVRIVLKRITEWQNRMLFPPFDPPSVALQWQATEVLDMIQTKDTTIVVGMDKTTPNAIEILSISADSKSRQSISSGPMWNQTATQHAFSGEILDVKFITGMPAEVSGLLLLVQEERQTRVVRFRGSMQKVLYTFPADPSFKAQKFVVGGRREKSLCVVFGNKGREWRVLDLSLLVQGSGEMGGGMEM
;
A
#
# COMPACT_ATOMS: atom_id res chain seq x y z
N MET A 1 -1.52 21.80 29.48
CA MET A 1 -0.44 22.02 28.49
C MET A 1 -0.67 23.24 27.59
N GLN A 2 -1.78 23.35 26.85
CA GLN A 2 -2.02 24.53 25.98
C GLN A 2 -1.93 25.87 26.73
N LEU A 3 -2.45 25.95 27.95
CA LEU A 3 -2.34 27.15 28.79
C LEU A 3 -0.89 27.50 29.14
N ILE A 4 -0.04 26.49 29.39
CA ILE A 4 1.40 26.67 29.66
C ILE A 4 2.09 27.23 28.42
N ILE A 5 1.79 26.67 27.24
CA ILE A 5 2.33 27.16 25.96
C ILE A 5 1.92 28.62 25.74
N MET A 6 0.65 28.95 25.97
CA MET A 6 0.15 30.32 25.80
C MET A 6 0.80 31.31 26.75
N SER A 7 1.02 30.94 28.03
CA SER A 7 1.68 31.81 29.01
C SER A 7 3.16 32.00 28.69
N GLU A 8 3.91 30.90 28.47
CA GLU A 8 5.34 30.98 28.19
C GLU A 8 5.62 31.70 26.87
N HIS A 9 4.79 31.48 25.83
CA HIS A 9 4.92 32.20 24.56
C HIS A 9 4.64 33.70 24.70
N ARG A 10 3.68 34.10 25.54
CA ARG A 10 3.41 35.53 25.82
C ARG A 10 4.62 36.18 26.52
N GLU A 11 5.17 35.51 27.52
CA GLU A 11 6.37 35.94 28.26
C GLU A 11 7.60 36.00 27.34
N PHE A 12 7.79 34.99 26.49
CA PHE A 12 8.85 34.95 25.48
C PHE A 12 8.77 36.11 24.49
N ARG A 13 7.57 36.45 24.00
CA ARG A 13 7.40 37.59 23.08
C ARG A 13 7.81 38.91 23.71
N ALA A 14 7.43 39.13 24.98
CA ALA A 14 7.84 40.32 25.72
C ALA A 14 9.37 40.36 25.87
N PHE A 15 9.98 39.23 26.25
CA PHE A 15 11.43 39.09 26.39
C PHE A 15 12.19 39.35 25.08
N ILE A 16 11.78 38.74 23.95
CA ILE A 16 12.45 38.94 22.66
C ILE A 16 12.33 40.39 22.19
N LYS A 17 11.18 41.04 22.41
CA LYS A 17 11.02 42.47 22.09
C LYS A 17 12.00 43.32 22.90
N TRP A 18 12.11 43.06 24.20
CA TRP A 18 13.09 43.72 25.06
C TRP A 18 14.54 43.44 24.64
N LEU A 19 14.88 42.18 24.34
CA LEU A 19 16.23 41.80 23.92
C LEU A 19 16.64 42.51 22.62
N LYS A 20 15.73 42.62 21.65
CA LYS A 20 15.98 43.36 20.41
C LYS A 20 16.29 44.84 20.68
N MET A 21 15.50 45.49 21.54
CA MET A 21 15.76 46.87 21.95
C MET A 21 17.16 47.00 22.60
N GLN A 22 17.52 46.09 23.51
CA GLN A 22 18.84 46.10 24.16
C GLN A 22 19.98 45.90 23.16
N VAL A 23 19.81 45.04 22.15
CA VAL A 23 20.79 44.85 21.07
C VAL A 23 20.92 46.10 20.21
N GLU A 24 19.82 46.78 19.88
CA GLU A 24 19.86 48.04 19.12
C GLU A 24 20.54 49.17 19.91
N ILE A 25 20.26 49.29 21.21
CA ILE A 25 20.93 50.23 22.12
C ILE A 25 22.44 49.92 22.21
N ALA A 26 22.82 48.65 22.33
CA ALA A 26 24.21 48.23 22.42
C ALA A 26 24.98 48.34 21.09
N ALA A 27 24.26 48.24 19.95
CA ALA A 27 24.82 48.48 18.62
C ALA A 27 25.01 49.98 18.36
N ALA A 28 24.20 50.83 18.98
CA ALA A 28 24.48 52.26 19.10
C ALA A 28 25.63 52.48 20.10
N GLU A 29 26.41 53.53 19.92
CA GLU A 29 27.48 53.86 20.86
C GLU A 29 26.86 54.18 22.24
N PRO A 30 27.42 53.66 23.35
CA PRO A 30 26.85 53.87 24.68
C PRO A 30 26.66 55.35 24.98
N PHE A 31 25.49 55.75 25.48
CA PHE A 31 25.12 57.15 25.76
C PHE A 31 25.03 58.07 24.53
N SER A 32 25.06 57.53 23.32
CA SER A 32 24.78 58.32 22.12
C SER A 32 23.32 58.80 22.11
N GLN A 33 23.08 59.92 21.44
CA GLN A 33 21.73 60.45 21.25
C GLN A 33 20.81 59.44 20.55
N ASN A 34 21.36 58.65 19.62
CA ASN A 34 20.63 57.56 18.96
C ASN A 34 20.23 56.44 19.94
N ALA A 35 21.09 56.09 20.90
CA ALA A 35 20.76 55.10 21.92
C ALA A 35 19.61 55.57 22.84
N LEU A 36 19.64 56.85 23.23
CA LEU A 36 18.59 57.46 24.05
C LEU A 36 17.26 57.58 23.30
N GLU A 37 17.29 57.93 22.00
CA GLU A 37 16.09 58.00 21.16
C GLU A 37 15.44 56.62 20.95
N VAL A 38 16.24 55.55 20.81
CA VAL A 38 15.73 54.18 20.71
C VAL A 38 15.12 53.73 22.05
N GLU A 39 15.76 54.05 23.17
CA GLU A 39 15.23 53.74 24.49
C GLU A 39 13.90 54.47 24.76
N GLU A 40 13.82 55.77 24.50
CA GLU A 40 12.61 56.58 24.74
C GLU A 40 11.44 56.14 23.84
N ARG A 41 11.73 55.69 22.62
CA ARG A 41 10.71 55.21 21.67
C ARG A 41 10.15 53.83 22.04
N GLU A 42 11.02 52.89 22.41
CA GLU A 42 10.63 51.48 22.59
C GLU A 42 10.27 51.12 24.04
N SER A 43 10.79 51.86 25.03
CA SER A 43 10.59 51.61 26.48
C SER A 43 9.10 51.59 26.91
N PRO A 44 8.23 52.52 26.48
CA PRO A 44 6.81 52.50 26.87
C PRO A 44 6.05 51.27 26.35
N GLY A 45 6.57 50.59 25.33
CA GLY A 45 5.96 49.42 24.69
C GLY A 45 6.43 48.09 25.26
N ILE A 46 7.22 48.07 26.34
CA ILE A 46 7.78 46.85 26.94
C ILE A 46 7.06 46.53 28.25
N ASP A 47 6.53 45.31 28.34
CA ASP A 47 5.92 44.78 29.56
C ASP A 47 7.01 44.16 30.45
N CYS A 48 7.68 45.00 31.23
CA CYS A 48 8.76 44.59 32.15
C CYS A 48 8.35 43.46 33.11
N PRO A 49 7.13 43.42 33.68
CA PRO A 49 6.66 42.26 34.45
C PRO A 49 6.75 40.93 33.69
N LEU A 50 6.33 40.89 32.41
CA LEU A 50 6.43 39.67 31.59
C LEU A 50 7.87 39.31 31.23
N VAL A 51 8.73 40.31 30.99
CA VAL A 51 10.17 40.09 30.73
C VAL A 51 10.84 39.46 31.95
N LEU A 52 10.57 40.00 33.15
CA LEU A 52 11.10 39.44 34.40
C LEU A 52 10.55 38.05 34.70
N ALA A 53 9.28 37.79 34.42
CA ALA A 53 8.68 36.47 34.56
C ALA A 53 9.38 35.44 33.65
N TYR A 54 9.67 35.83 32.39
CA TYR A 54 10.40 34.98 31.45
C TYR A 54 11.83 34.67 31.94
N ILE A 55 12.59 35.70 32.33
CA ILE A 55 13.98 35.53 32.78
C ILE A 55 14.05 34.68 34.04
N LYS A 56 13.18 34.96 35.02
CA LYS A 56 13.19 34.26 36.30
C LYS A 56 12.74 32.81 36.20
N ASN A 57 11.71 32.52 35.42
CA ASN A 57 11.05 31.22 35.45
C ASN A 57 11.39 30.37 34.22
N ASN A 58 11.34 30.94 33.01
CA ASN A 58 11.36 30.13 31.78
C ASN A 58 12.76 29.90 31.20
N MET A 59 13.73 30.80 31.49
CA MET A 59 15.11 30.60 31.03
C MET A 59 15.81 29.41 31.70
N GLU A 60 15.49 29.14 32.96
CA GLU A 60 16.11 28.05 33.73
C GLU A 60 15.17 26.85 33.93
N GLN A 61 13.87 27.08 34.05
CA GLN A 61 12.89 26.06 34.45
C GLN A 61 11.56 26.20 33.69
N SER A 62 11.60 26.03 32.36
CA SER A 62 10.37 25.96 31.57
C SER A 62 9.44 24.88 32.11
N LYS A 63 8.17 25.22 32.32
CA LYS A 63 7.13 24.27 32.71
C LYS A 63 6.73 23.38 31.54
N LEU A 64 7.10 23.76 30.32
CA LEU A 64 6.90 22.98 29.11
C LEU A 64 7.98 21.90 28.90
N ALA A 65 9.21 22.15 29.38
CA ALA A 65 10.34 21.22 29.24
C ALA A 65 9.98 19.77 29.63
N PRO A 66 9.33 19.50 30.78
CA PRO A 66 9.00 18.13 31.18
C PRO A 66 8.06 17.39 30.19
N HIS A 67 7.29 18.13 29.40
CA HIS A 67 6.28 17.60 28.48
C HIS A 67 6.79 17.39 27.05
N ILE A 68 7.85 18.11 26.64
CA ILE A 68 8.35 18.12 25.26
C ILE A 68 9.75 17.54 25.14
N GLU A 69 10.61 17.74 26.14
CA GLU A 69 12.00 17.29 26.05
C GLU A 69 12.10 15.77 26.01
N ASN A 70 13.13 15.28 25.31
CA ASN A 70 13.39 13.86 25.16
C ASN A 70 13.66 13.24 26.53
N ARG A 71 12.90 12.19 26.84
CA ARG A 71 13.05 11.43 28.09
C ARG A 71 14.10 10.33 27.93
N PRO A 72 14.71 9.85 29.02
CA PRO A 72 15.65 8.74 28.97
C PRO A 72 15.04 7.54 28.24
N GLY A 73 15.69 7.10 27.16
CA GLY A 73 15.21 5.99 26.33
C GLY A 73 14.25 6.38 25.19
N VAL A 74 13.92 7.67 25.03
CA VAL A 74 13.16 8.24 23.90
C VAL A 74 13.96 9.39 23.31
N GLU A 75 15.08 9.04 22.67
CA GLU A 75 15.97 9.98 22.01
C GLU A 75 15.56 10.17 20.54
N GLU A 76 15.65 11.41 20.05
CA GLU A 76 15.38 11.74 18.67
C GLU A 76 16.37 11.04 17.73
N GLY A 77 15.86 10.36 16.70
CA GLY A 77 16.70 9.62 15.75
C GLY A 77 17.26 8.28 16.27
N ALA A 78 16.95 7.88 17.51
CA ALA A 78 17.39 6.59 18.02
C ALA A 78 16.76 5.43 17.26
N THR A 79 17.60 4.58 16.67
CA THR A 79 17.19 3.32 16.06
C THR A 79 17.39 2.19 17.05
N CYS A 80 16.40 1.31 17.18
CA CYS A 80 16.51 0.12 18.03
C CYS A 80 15.81 -1.05 17.34
N SER A 81 16.23 -2.27 17.66
CA SER A 81 15.55 -3.47 17.18
C SER A 81 14.16 -3.59 17.81
N GLU A 82 13.27 -4.37 17.18
CA GLU A 82 11.91 -4.58 17.69
C GLU A 82 11.92 -5.14 19.13
N ALA A 83 12.79 -6.11 19.42
CA ALA A 83 12.94 -6.68 20.75
C ALA A 83 13.43 -5.64 21.78
N GLN A 84 14.39 -4.81 21.40
CA GLN A 84 14.90 -3.73 22.26
C GLN A 84 13.83 -2.66 22.51
N PHE A 85 13.01 -2.34 21.51
CA PHE A 85 11.91 -1.39 21.63
C PHE A 85 10.88 -1.85 22.65
N PHE A 86 10.42 -3.10 22.56
CA PHE A 86 9.43 -3.65 23.49
C PHE A 86 10.00 -3.96 24.88
N ALA A 87 11.32 -4.12 25.02
CA ALA A 87 11.99 -4.26 26.30
C ALA A 87 12.06 -2.94 27.10
N LYS A 88 11.83 -1.77 26.46
CA LYS A 88 11.84 -0.47 27.16
C LYS A 88 10.72 -0.43 28.20
N PRO A 89 11.00 -0.09 29.48
CA PRO A 89 10.00 -0.11 30.57
C PRO A 89 8.74 0.71 30.28
N LEU A 90 8.88 1.79 29.51
CA LEU A 90 7.81 2.71 29.13
C LEU A 90 6.69 2.05 28.31
N VAL A 91 7.02 1.17 27.37
CA VAL A 91 6.06 0.58 26.41
C VAL A 91 5.02 -0.32 27.10
N PRO A 92 5.38 -1.25 28.00
CA PRO A 92 4.41 -2.06 28.72
C PRO A 92 3.69 -1.31 29.84
N THR A 93 4.37 -0.40 30.55
CA THR A 93 3.79 0.27 31.73
C THR A 93 2.87 1.43 31.37
N ALA A 94 3.14 2.19 30.31
CA ALA A 94 2.32 3.35 29.97
C ALA A 94 0.89 2.94 29.61
N SER A 95 -0.09 3.39 30.40
CA SER A 95 -1.51 3.13 30.21
C SER A 95 -2.33 4.41 30.36
N TYR A 96 -3.54 4.42 29.80
CA TYR A 96 -4.44 5.57 29.90
C TYR A 96 -4.77 5.91 31.36
N GLU A 97 -5.05 4.91 32.19
CA GLU A 97 -5.40 5.14 33.60
C GLU A 97 -4.22 5.71 34.40
N LEU A 98 -3.00 5.22 34.16
CA LEU A 98 -1.80 5.76 34.82
C LEU A 98 -1.48 7.18 34.35
N ALA A 99 -1.64 7.48 33.05
CA ALA A 99 -1.47 8.84 32.54
C ALA A 99 -2.53 9.81 33.12
N LYS A 100 -3.78 9.34 33.27
CA LYS A 100 -4.86 10.10 33.92
C LYS A 100 -4.59 10.33 35.40
N GLU A 101 -4.05 9.35 36.11
CA GLU A 101 -3.61 9.51 37.50
C GLU A 101 -2.47 10.52 37.60
N ALA A 102 -1.47 10.44 36.70
CA ALA A 102 -0.35 11.40 36.63
C ALA A 102 -0.86 12.83 36.49
N LEU A 103 -1.83 13.04 35.60
CA LEU A 103 -2.41 14.35 35.34
C LEU A 103 -3.17 14.89 36.56
N LYS A 104 -3.97 14.04 37.22
CA LYS A 104 -4.67 14.42 38.46
C LYS A 104 -3.70 14.80 39.58
N GLN A 105 -2.59 14.07 39.73
CA GLN A 105 -1.58 14.40 40.71
C GLN A 105 -0.86 15.72 40.38
N LEU A 106 -0.61 15.99 39.09
CA LEU A 106 -0.01 17.25 38.64
C LEU A 106 -0.92 18.44 38.95
N ASP A 107 -2.21 18.33 38.61
CA ASP A 107 -3.20 19.39 38.87
C ASP A 107 -3.38 19.64 40.37
N ALA A 108 -3.45 18.57 41.18
CA ALA A 108 -3.59 18.68 42.63
C ALA A 108 -2.37 19.33 43.32
N LYS A 109 -1.20 19.29 42.68
CA LYS A 109 0.06 19.82 43.22
C LYS A 109 0.51 21.13 42.56
N GLY A 110 -0.42 21.83 41.89
CA GLY A 110 -0.17 23.16 41.34
C GLY A 110 0.81 23.18 40.17
N GLY A 111 0.97 22.05 39.46
CA GLY A 111 1.85 21.95 38.29
C GLY A 111 3.31 21.64 38.61
N ASP A 112 3.66 21.32 39.86
CA ASP A 112 5.02 20.87 40.19
C ASP A 112 5.24 19.42 39.77
N THR A 113 6.03 19.26 38.71
CA THR A 113 6.36 17.96 38.10
C THR A 113 7.23 17.07 38.98
N LEU A 114 7.96 17.62 39.96
CA LEU A 114 8.86 16.85 40.82
C LEU A 114 8.11 16.03 41.88
N LEU A 115 6.82 16.31 42.07
CA LEU A 115 6.01 15.67 43.10
C LEU A 115 5.12 14.55 42.56
N VAL A 116 5.07 14.32 41.24
CA VAL A 116 4.27 13.25 40.65
C VAL A 116 4.95 11.91 40.92
N LYS A 117 4.29 11.04 41.70
CA LYS A 117 4.81 9.70 42.03
C LYS A 117 3.72 8.68 41.76
N ILE A 118 3.98 7.81 40.78
CA ILE A 118 3.09 6.71 40.42
C ILE A 118 3.77 5.41 40.80
N LYS A 119 3.05 4.56 41.52
CA LYS A 119 3.55 3.23 41.90
C LYS A 119 3.79 2.43 40.61
N GLU A 120 4.87 1.65 40.57
CA GLU A 120 5.23 0.74 39.46
C GLU A 120 5.79 1.39 38.18
N VAL A 121 5.88 2.73 38.12
CA VAL A 121 6.44 3.45 36.95
C VAL A 121 7.76 4.11 37.33
N GLY A 122 8.86 3.68 36.70
CA GLY A 122 10.20 4.20 36.98
C GLY A 122 10.38 5.68 36.63
N ASP A 123 9.75 6.14 35.55
CA ASP A 123 9.68 7.56 35.17
C ASP A 123 8.21 7.99 35.02
N PRO A 124 7.58 8.52 36.09
CA PRO A 124 6.20 9.00 36.05
C PRO A 124 5.97 10.12 35.04
N MET A 125 7.01 10.91 34.73
CA MET A 125 6.88 12.02 33.79
C MET A 125 6.84 11.55 32.33
N ALA A 126 7.32 10.34 32.04
CA ALA A 126 7.14 9.73 30.72
C ALA A 126 5.65 9.51 30.37
N LEU A 127 4.76 9.47 31.37
CA LEU A 127 3.30 9.39 31.17
C LEU A 127 2.65 10.73 30.83
N LEU A 128 3.39 11.83 30.95
CA LEU A 128 2.94 13.20 30.68
C LEU A 128 3.75 13.86 29.55
N ASN A 129 4.70 13.13 28.98
CA ASN A 129 5.62 13.59 27.94
C ASN A 129 5.15 13.10 26.56
N ILE A 130 5.06 14.02 25.60
CA ILE A 130 4.47 13.74 24.29
C ILE A 130 5.30 12.70 23.50
N PRO A 131 6.63 12.85 23.33
CA PRO A 131 7.44 11.83 22.66
C PRO A 131 7.28 10.44 23.29
N ALA A 132 7.35 10.36 24.62
CA ALA A 132 7.24 9.12 25.36
C ALA A 132 5.88 8.44 25.18
N LEU A 133 4.78 9.20 25.31
CA LEU A 133 3.43 8.70 25.07
C LEU A 133 3.24 8.21 23.63
N THR A 134 3.82 8.92 22.66
CA THR A 134 3.77 8.53 21.25
C THR A 134 4.43 7.18 21.04
N CYS A 135 5.63 6.96 21.58
CA CYS A 135 6.30 5.66 21.52
C CYS A 135 5.48 4.55 22.19
N ALA A 136 4.91 4.80 23.38
CA ALA A 136 4.08 3.83 24.07
C ALA A 136 2.83 3.44 23.25
N LEU A 137 2.14 4.42 22.66
CA LEU A 137 0.96 4.20 21.82
C LEU A 137 1.31 3.40 20.56
N MET A 138 2.39 3.76 19.88
CA MET A 138 2.86 3.02 18.70
C MET A 138 3.13 1.54 19.02
N GLY A 139 3.78 1.27 20.17
CA GLY A 139 4.01 -0.09 20.63
C GLY A 139 2.71 -0.86 20.88
N ARG A 140 1.75 -0.25 21.58
CA ARG A 140 0.45 -0.88 21.85
C ARG A 140 -0.36 -1.14 20.60
N VAL A 141 -0.39 -0.21 19.63
CA VAL A 141 -1.09 -0.42 18.35
C VAL A 141 -0.51 -1.62 17.61
N ARG A 142 0.82 -1.77 17.55
CA ARG A 142 1.46 -2.95 16.94
C ARG A 142 1.09 -4.26 17.64
N ILE A 143 1.05 -4.26 18.97
CA ILE A 143 0.61 -5.44 19.75
C ILE A 143 -0.84 -5.79 19.42
N VAL A 144 -1.73 -4.79 19.36
CA VAL A 144 -3.15 -4.99 19.03
C VAL A 144 -3.30 -5.55 17.62
N LEU A 145 -2.62 -4.97 16.63
CA LEU A 145 -2.64 -5.47 15.25
C LEU A 145 -2.15 -6.91 15.17
N LYS A 146 -1.04 -7.23 15.82
CA LYS A 146 -0.52 -8.61 15.86
C LYS A 146 -1.54 -9.58 16.44
N ARG A 147 -2.20 -9.22 17.55
CA ARG A 147 -3.26 -10.05 18.16
C ARG A 147 -4.47 -10.21 17.27
N ILE A 148 -4.87 -9.15 16.56
CA ILE A 148 -5.96 -9.22 15.58
C ILE A 148 -5.58 -10.17 14.44
N THR A 149 -4.37 -10.05 13.89
CA THR A 149 -3.89 -10.96 12.84
C THR A 149 -3.85 -12.41 13.33
N GLU A 150 -3.31 -12.65 14.54
CA GLU A 150 -3.31 -13.99 15.14
C GLU A 150 -4.72 -14.54 15.32
N TRP A 151 -5.67 -13.71 15.76
CA TRP A 151 -7.08 -14.09 15.89
C TRP A 151 -7.73 -14.36 14.53
N GLN A 152 -7.50 -13.51 13.53
CA GLN A 152 -7.98 -13.71 12.16
C GLN A 152 -7.43 -15.02 11.58
N ASN A 153 -6.15 -15.31 11.79
CA ASN A 153 -5.53 -16.55 11.35
C ASN A 153 -6.13 -17.79 12.04
N ARG A 154 -6.65 -17.67 13.27
CA ARG A 154 -7.40 -18.75 13.94
C ARG A 154 -8.83 -18.89 13.44
N MET A 155 -9.43 -17.80 12.96
CA MET A 155 -10.79 -17.79 12.39
C MET A 155 -10.82 -18.32 10.96
N LEU A 156 -9.71 -18.23 10.24
CA LEU A 156 -9.52 -18.89 8.97
C LEU A 156 -9.19 -20.36 9.25
N PHE A 157 -9.98 -21.27 8.71
CA PHE A 157 -9.57 -22.67 8.65
C PHE A 157 -8.25 -22.72 7.87
N PRO A 158 -7.25 -23.53 8.29
CA PRO A 158 -6.11 -23.80 7.43
C PRO A 158 -6.68 -24.20 6.06
N PRO A 159 -6.11 -23.71 4.94
CA PRO A 159 -6.54 -24.18 3.65
C PRO A 159 -6.51 -25.69 3.73
N PHE A 160 -7.68 -26.33 3.58
CA PHE A 160 -7.69 -27.76 3.31
C PHE A 160 -6.74 -27.90 2.13
N ASP A 161 -5.68 -28.69 2.29
CA ASP A 161 -4.90 -29.12 1.12
C ASP A 161 -5.97 -29.59 0.13
N PRO A 162 -6.16 -28.86 -0.99
CA PRO A 162 -7.17 -29.28 -1.94
C PRO A 162 -6.81 -30.73 -2.24
N PRO A 163 -7.75 -31.68 -2.13
CA PRO A 163 -7.45 -33.08 -2.40
C PRO A 163 -6.65 -33.08 -3.69
N SER A 164 -5.46 -33.67 -3.68
CA SER A 164 -4.56 -33.65 -4.84
C SER A 164 -5.31 -34.29 -5.99
N VAL A 165 -5.96 -33.45 -6.79
CA VAL A 165 -6.80 -33.91 -7.87
C VAL A 165 -5.82 -34.40 -8.91
N ALA A 166 -5.74 -35.72 -9.10
CA ALA A 166 -5.01 -36.29 -10.22
C ALA A 166 -5.66 -35.75 -11.49
N LEU A 167 -5.00 -34.77 -12.12
CA LEU A 167 -5.49 -34.18 -13.34
C LEU A 167 -5.24 -35.16 -14.48
N GLN A 168 -6.28 -35.45 -15.27
CA GLN A 168 -6.12 -36.12 -16.56
C GLN A 168 -5.62 -35.09 -17.58
N TRP A 169 -4.41 -34.59 -17.35
CA TRP A 169 -3.82 -33.48 -18.09
C TRP A 169 -2.46 -33.90 -18.64
N GLN A 170 -2.27 -33.76 -19.95
CA GLN A 170 -1.04 -34.16 -20.63
C GLN A 170 -0.15 -32.95 -20.96
N ALA A 171 -0.70 -31.74 -20.99
CA ALA A 171 0.06 -30.53 -21.24
C ALA A 171 1.12 -30.26 -20.16
N THR A 172 2.32 -29.90 -20.61
CA THR A 172 3.49 -29.70 -19.75
C THR A 172 3.65 -28.25 -19.29
N GLU A 173 2.99 -27.30 -19.95
CA GLU A 173 3.03 -25.88 -19.63
C GLU A 173 1.61 -25.29 -19.58
N VAL A 174 1.30 -24.57 -18.50
CA VAL A 174 0.06 -23.82 -18.33
C VAL A 174 0.24 -22.42 -18.90
N LEU A 175 -0.61 -22.04 -19.85
CA LEU A 175 -0.55 -20.75 -20.55
C LEU A 175 -1.49 -19.71 -19.93
N ASP A 176 -2.69 -20.15 -19.52
CA ASP A 176 -3.66 -19.28 -18.87
C ASP A 176 -4.72 -20.07 -18.08
N MET A 177 -5.39 -19.40 -17.16
CA MET A 177 -6.45 -19.97 -16.34
C MET A 177 -7.54 -18.94 -16.06
N ILE A 178 -8.80 -19.36 -16.19
CA ILE A 178 -9.96 -18.56 -15.79
C ILE A 178 -10.84 -19.35 -14.83
N GLN A 179 -11.30 -18.68 -13.77
CA GLN A 179 -12.29 -19.22 -12.85
C GLN A 179 -13.64 -18.57 -13.13
N THR A 180 -14.64 -19.40 -13.44
CA THR A 180 -16.04 -19.00 -13.46
C THR A 180 -16.72 -19.38 -12.14
N LYS A 181 -18.02 -19.10 -11.99
CA LYS A 181 -18.75 -19.36 -10.74
C LYS A 181 -18.66 -20.82 -10.29
N ASP A 182 -18.71 -21.75 -11.25
CA ASP A 182 -18.85 -23.19 -10.97
C ASP A 182 -17.74 -24.03 -11.60
N THR A 183 -16.94 -23.45 -12.51
CA THR A 183 -15.90 -24.17 -13.24
C THR A 183 -14.60 -23.38 -13.33
N THR A 184 -13.49 -24.08 -13.17
CA THR A 184 -12.15 -23.57 -13.46
C THR A 184 -11.72 -24.15 -14.80
N ILE A 185 -11.32 -23.29 -15.73
CA ILE A 185 -10.84 -23.70 -17.05
C ILE A 185 -9.37 -23.32 -17.15
N VAL A 186 -8.54 -24.30 -17.48
CA VAL A 186 -7.10 -24.16 -17.65
C VAL A 186 -6.75 -24.48 -19.11
N VAL A 187 -5.86 -23.69 -19.71
CA VAL A 187 -5.30 -23.98 -21.03
C VAL A 187 -3.81 -24.19 -20.90
N GLY A 188 -3.33 -25.23 -21.55
CA GLY A 188 -1.92 -25.53 -21.63
C GLY A 188 -1.55 -26.10 -22.98
N MET A 189 -0.26 -26.28 -23.16
CA MET A 189 0.33 -26.90 -24.33
C MET A 189 1.37 -27.90 -23.89
N ASP A 190 1.62 -28.90 -24.74
CA ASP A 190 2.80 -29.73 -24.60
C ASP A 190 3.92 -29.16 -25.49
N LYS A 191 5.11 -29.00 -24.91
CA LYS A 191 6.31 -28.52 -25.63
C LYS A 191 6.72 -29.45 -26.77
N THR A 192 6.33 -30.73 -26.72
CA THR A 192 6.63 -31.68 -27.80
C THR A 192 5.74 -31.48 -29.03
N THR A 193 4.54 -30.92 -28.85
CA THR A 193 3.54 -30.68 -29.90
C THR A 193 3.07 -29.22 -29.85
N PRO A 194 3.92 -28.27 -30.28
CA PRO A 194 3.66 -26.84 -30.12
C PRO A 194 2.53 -26.31 -31.02
N ASN A 195 1.91 -27.18 -31.82
CA ASN A 195 0.77 -26.89 -32.68
C ASN A 195 -0.57 -27.32 -32.05
N ALA A 196 -0.58 -27.81 -30.81
CA ALA A 196 -1.80 -28.23 -30.13
C ALA A 196 -1.90 -27.60 -28.72
N ILE A 197 -3.13 -27.28 -28.33
CA ILE A 197 -3.46 -26.90 -26.96
C ILE A 197 -4.43 -27.92 -26.35
N GLU A 198 -4.33 -28.08 -25.05
CA GLU A 198 -5.25 -28.85 -24.22
C GLU A 198 -6.03 -27.88 -23.35
N ILE A 199 -7.35 -28.05 -23.29
CA ILE A 199 -8.26 -27.26 -22.47
C ILE A 199 -8.89 -28.19 -21.43
N LEU A 200 -8.64 -27.90 -20.16
CA LEU A 200 -9.14 -28.67 -19.03
C LEU A 200 -10.19 -27.86 -18.30
N SER A 201 -11.40 -28.40 -18.23
CA SER A 201 -12.49 -27.87 -17.43
C SER A 201 -12.67 -28.71 -16.19
N ILE A 202 -12.55 -28.07 -15.03
CA ILE A 202 -12.68 -28.64 -13.70
C ILE A 202 -13.94 -28.06 -13.06
N SER A 203 -14.88 -28.91 -12.67
CA SER A 203 -16.13 -28.49 -12.00
C SER A 203 -16.38 -29.33 -10.76
N ALA A 204 -16.87 -28.71 -9.69
CA ALA A 204 -17.31 -29.43 -8.51
C ALA A 204 -18.75 -29.94 -8.73
N ASP A 205 -19.02 -31.20 -8.42
CA ASP A 205 -20.39 -31.70 -8.46
C ASP A 205 -21.22 -31.08 -7.34
N SER A 206 -22.13 -30.16 -7.69
CA SER A 206 -23.03 -29.51 -6.74
C SER A 206 -24.02 -30.48 -6.07
N LYS A 207 -24.16 -31.72 -6.56
CA LYS A 207 -25.09 -32.72 -6.04
C LYS A 207 -24.51 -33.66 -5.00
N SER A 208 -23.19 -33.67 -4.75
CA SER A 208 -22.60 -34.52 -3.72
C SER A 208 -22.70 -33.88 -2.33
N ARG A 209 -23.90 -33.91 -1.73
CA ARG A 209 -24.03 -34.00 -0.26
C ARG A 209 -23.60 -35.40 0.16
N GLN A 210 -22.30 -35.70 0.04
CA GLN A 210 -21.72 -36.90 0.62
C GLN A 210 -20.98 -36.54 1.90
N SER A 211 -20.86 -37.54 2.77
CA SER A 211 -20.41 -37.40 4.15
C SER A 211 -19.09 -36.65 4.27
N ILE A 212 -18.90 -36.02 5.43
CA ILE A 212 -17.71 -35.28 5.87
C ILE A 212 -16.38 -36.05 5.64
N SER A 213 -16.45 -37.35 5.36
CA SER A 213 -15.31 -38.26 5.16
C SER A 213 -14.78 -38.37 3.71
N SER A 214 -15.49 -37.96 2.66
CA SER A 214 -15.11 -38.30 1.26
C SER A 214 -14.78 -37.14 0.33
N GLY A 215 -14.93 -35.88 0.76
CA GLY A 215 -14.61 -34.71 -0.05
C GLY A 215 -15.50 -34.52 -1.30
N PRO A 216 -15.42 -33.36 -1.97
CA PRO A 216 -16.17 -33.11 -3.20
C PRO A 216 -15.65 -33.97 -4.35
N MET A 217 -16.56 -34.62 -5.09
CA MET A 217 -16.22 -35.25 -6.37
C MET A 217 -15.99 -34.16 -7.43
N TRP A 218 -14.82 -34.19 -8.05
CA TRP A 218 -14.45 -33.27 -9.13
C TRP A 218 -14.68 -33.92 -10.48
N ASN A 219 -15.48 -33.27 -11.33
CA ASN A 219 -15.62 -33.66 -12.73
C ASN A 219 -14.57 -32.92 -13.56
N GLN A 220 -13.80 -33.66 -14.34
CA GLN A 220 -12.76 -33.15 -15.23
C GLN A 220 -13.08 -33.54 -16.67
N THR A 221 -12.89 -32.60 -17.59
CA THR A 221 -12.95 -32.86 -19.03
C THR A 221 -11.76 -32.19 -19.69
N ALA A 222 -10.97 -32.97 -20.42
CA ALA A 222 -9.84 -32.49 -21.20
C ALA A 222 -10.17 -32.59 -22.69
N THR A 223 -9.92 -31.52 -23.43
CA THR A 223 -10.15 -31.45 -24.88
C THR A 223 -8.90 -30.92 -25.57
N GLN A 224 -8.43 -31.66 -26.58
CA GLN A 224 -7.25 -31.28 -27.34
C GLN A 224 -7.66 -30.66 -28.68
N HIS A 225 -7.00 -29.58 -29.06
CA HIS A 225 -7.22 -28.88 -30.32
C HIS A 225 -5.90 -28.64 -31.04
N ALA A 226 -5.84 -29.05 -32.31
CA ALA A 226 -4.68 -28.85 -33.18
C ALA A 226 -4.87 -27.64 -34.11
N PHE A 227 -3.76 -26.98 -34.44
CA PHE A 227 -3.68 -25.77 -35.26
C PHE A 227 -2.63 -25.96 -36.36
N SER A 228 -2.73 -25.17 -37.44
CA SER A 228 -1.83 -25.29 -38.59
C SER A 228 -0.44 -24.68 -38.37
N GLY A 229 -0.23 -23.93 -37.29
CA GLY A 229 1.03 -23.26 -36.96
C GLY A 229 1.50 -23.48 -35.53
N GLU A 230 2.69 -22.94 -35.22
CA GLU A 230 3.28 -22.97 -33.88
C GLU A 230 2.56 -21.97 -32.96
N ILE A 231 2.07 -22.43 -31.82
CA ILE A 231 1.38 -21.62 -30.83
C ILE A 231 2.42 -21.00 -29.90
N LEU A 232 2.50 -19.68 -29.89
CA LEU A 232 3.46 -18.92 -29.09
C LEU A 232 2.90 -18.53 -27.72
N ASP A 233 1.61 -18.18 -27.65
CA ASP A 233 0.92 -17.78 -26.42
C ASP A 233 -0.59 -17.92 -26.59
N VAL A 234 -1.32 -18.07 -25.48
CA VAL A 234 -2.78 -18.20 -25.44
C VAL A 234 -3.32 -17.45 -24.24
N LYS A 235 -4.41 -16.68 -24.44
CA LYS A 235 -5.09 -15.96 -23.36
C LYS A 235 -6.60 -16.04 -23.47
N PHE A 236 -7.26 -16.10 -22.32
CA PHE A 236 -8.71 -15.95 -22.23
C PHE A 236 -9.13 -14.50 -22.45
N ILE A 237 -10.20 -14.28 -23.22
CA ILE A 237 -10.85 -12.98 -23.30
C ILE A 237 -11.84 -12.86 -22.13
N THR A 238 -11.50 -12.05 -21.14
CA THR A 238 -12.40 -11.73 -20.02
C THR A 238 -13.28 -10.52 -20.33
N GLY A 239 -14.52 -10.50 -19.84
CA GLY A 239 -15.41 -9.32 -19.94
C GLY A 239 -16.32 -9.25 -21.16
N MET A 240 -16.24 -10.20 -22.10
CA MET A 240 -17.20 -10.33 -23.21
C MET A 240 -18.43 -11.17 -22.79
N PRO A 241 -19.60 -11.02 -23.45
CA PRO A 241 -20.75 -11.89 -23.21
C PRO A 241 -20.35 -13.37 -23.37
N ALA A 242 -20.98 -14.29 -22.62
CA ALA A 242 -20.66 -15.73 -22.67
C ALA A 242 -20.76 -16.33 -24.09
N GLU A 243 -21.55 -15.71 -24.96
CA GLU A 243 -21.66 -16.01 -26.38
C GLU A 243 -20.46 -15.53 -27.23
N VAL A 244 -19.45 -14.92 -26.61
CA VAL A 244 -18.29 -14.30 -27.26
C VAL A 244 -16.99 -14.66 -26.51
N SER A 245 -17.08 -15.26 -25.33
CA SER A 245 -15.94 -15.83 -24.61
C SER A 245 -15.24 -16.88 -25.47
N GLY A 246 -14.00 -16.59 -25.85
CA GLY A 246 -13.15 -17.46 -26.66
C GLY A 246 -11.69 -17.26 -26.25
N LEU A 247 -10.83 -18.13 -26.76
CA LEU A 247 -9.40 -18.02 -26.59
C LEU A 247 -8.83 -17.12 -27.68
N LEU A 248 -7.87 -16.28 -27.32
CA LEU A 248 -6.96 -15.68 -28.29
C LEU A 248 -5.70 -16.52 -28.32
N LEU A 249 -5.18 -16.76 -29.52
CA LEU A 249 -3.94 -17.45 -29.77
C LEU A 249 -3.04 -16.54 -30.58
N LEU A 250 -1.76 -16.57 -30.24
CA LEU A 250 -0.69 -16.04 -31.08
C LEU A 250 -0.06 -17.22 -31.80
N VAL A 251 -0.27 -17.31 -33.11
CA VAL A 251 0.16 -18.44 -33.93
C VAL A 251 1.18 -17.97 -34.95
N GLN A 252 2.27 -18.71 -35.12
CA GLN A 252 3.27 -18.49 -36.13
C GLN A 252 3.17 -19.55 -37.22
N GLU A 253 2.92 -19.11 -38.45
CA GLU A 253 2.77 -19.96 -39.65
C GLU A 253 3.58 -19.34 -40.78
N GLU A 254 4.46 -20.12 -41.43
CA GLU A 254 5.25 -19.67 -42.59
C GLU A 254 6.00 -18.32 -42.41
N ARG A 255 6.56 -18.09 -41.21
CA ARG A 255 7.24 -16.83 -40.77
C ARG A 255 6.32 -15.60 -40.63
N GLN A 256 5.02 -15.77 -40.71
CA GLN A 256 4.05 -14.75 -40.32
C GLN A 256 3.45 -15.07 -38.96
N THR A 257 3.29 -14.05 -38.12
CA THR A 257 2.58 -14.20 -36.85
C THR A 257 1.16 -13.66 -36.99
N ARG A 258 0.18 -14.41 -36.48
CA ARG A 258 -1.24 -14.08 -36.54
C ARG A 258 -1.84 -14.13 -35.14
N VAL A 259 -2.77 -13.21 -34.88
CA VAL A 259 -3.66 -13.27 -33.73
C VAL A 259 -4.94 -13.94 -34.17
N VAL A 260 -5.21 -15.13 -33.65
CA VAL A 260 -6.36 -15.96 -34.00
C VAL A 260 -7.29 -16.04 -32.81
N ARG A 261 -8.58 -15.85 -33.06
CA ARG A 261 -9.63 -16.12 -32.10
C ARG A 261 -10.17 -17.52 -32.30
N PHE A 262 -10.21 -18.29 -31.23
CA PHE A 262 -10.68 -19.65 -31.21
C PHE A 262 -11.89 -19.79 -30.28
N ARG A 263 -12.92 -20.47 -30.77
CA ARG A 263 -14.13 -20.76 -30.01
C ARG A 263 -14.71 -22.10 -30.45
N GLY A 264 -14.59 -23.11 -29.60
CA GLY A 264 -15.09 -24.46 -29.91
C GLY A 264 -14.33 -25.07 -31.08
N SER A 265 -14.94 -25.13 -32.27
CA SER A 265 -14.27 -25.57 -33.51
C SER A 265 -13.97 -24.42 -34.48
N MET A 266 -14.43 -23.19 -34.19
CA MET A 266 -14.28 -22.06 -35.09
C MET A 266 -12.98 -21.30 -34.81
N GLN A 267 -12.21 -21.05 -35.86
CA GLN A 267 -11.01 -20.22 -35.85
C GLN A 267 -11.23 -19.00 -36.75
N LYS A 268 -10.95 -17.80 -36.23
CA LYS A 268 -11.02 -16.54 -36.98
C LYS A 268 -9.72 -15.77 -36.81
N VAL A 269 -9.01 -15.50 -37.91
CA VAL A 269 -7.85 -14.61 -37.88
C VAL A 269 -8.34 -13.18 -37.63
N LEU A 270 -7.87 -12.56 -36.54
CA LEU A 270 -8.20 -11.17 -36.22
C LEU A 270 -7.18 -10.20 -36.78
N TYR A 271 -5.90 -10.58 -36.77
CA TYR A 271 -4.82 -9.72 -37.23
C TYR A 271 -3.64 -10.55 -37.71
N THR A 272 -2.98 -10.08 -38.78
CA THR A 272 -1.75 -10.67 -39.30
C THR A 272 -0.65 -9.61 -39.21
N PHE A 273 0.42 -9.93 -38.48
CA PHE A 273 1.60 -9.05 -38.45
C PHE A 273 2.27 -9.06 -39.83
N PRO A 274 2.75 -7.90 -40.31
CA PRO A 274 3.54 -7.85 -41.54
C PRO A 274 4.78 -8.74 -41.39
N ALA A 275 5.20 -9.40 -42.47
CA ALA A 275 6.36 -10.30 -42.49
C ALA A 275 7.72 -9.59 -42.35
N ASP A 276 7.72 -8.38 -41.78
CA ASP A 276 8.90 -7.55 -41.56
C ASP A 276 9.75 -8.17 -40.42
N PRO A 277 11.06 -8.39 -40.61
CA PRO A 277 11.94 -8.91 -39.57
C PRO A 277 12.08 -8.00 -38.34
N SER A 278 11.63 -6.74 -38.42
CA SER A 278 11.76 -5.76 -37.33
C SER A 278 11.06 -6.17 -36.04
N PHE A 279 9.86 -6.77 -36.11
CA PHE A 279 9.05 -7.09 -34.92
C PHE A 279 8.72 -8.58 -34.85
N LYS A 280 9.36 -9.30 -33.91
CA LYS A 280 9.07 -10.72 -33.64
C LYS A 280 8.14 -10.85 -32.45
N ALA A 281 6.85 -11.02 -32.71
CA ALA A 281 5.83 -11.25 -31.68
C ALA A 281 6.12 -12.56 -30.92
N GLN A 282 5.97 -12.53 -29.58
CA GLN A 282 6.31 -13.68 -28.72
C GLN A 282 5.23 -13.98 -27.69
N LYS A 283 4.68 -12.94 -27.05
CA LYS A 283 3.65 -13.07 -26.01
C LYS A 283 2.66 -11.93 -26.12
N PHE A 284 1.49 -12.09 -25.54
CA PHE A 284 0.53 -11.00 -25.47
C PHE A 284 -0.27 -11.00 -24.18
N VAL A 285 -0.81 -9.84 -23.86
CA VAL A 285 -1.70 -9.63 -22.71
C VAL A 285 -3.00 -9.05 -23.21
N VAL A 286 -4.10 -9.60 -22.71
CA VAL A 286 -5.46 -9.15 -23.00
C VAL A 286 -5.99 -8.43 -21.78
N GLY A 287 -6.59 -7.27 -21.99
CA GLY A 287 -7.21 -6.50 -20.92
C GLY A 287 -8.18 -5.46 -21.47
N GLY A 288 -8.64 -4.56 -20.61
CA GLY A 288 -9.52 -3.46 -20.99
C GLY A 288 -10.78 -3.37 -20.14
N ARG A 289 -11.75 -2.58 -20.60
CA ARG A 289 -13.07 -2.42 -19.97
C ARG A 289 -14.10 -3.20 -20.78
N ARG A 290 -15.28 -3.45 -20.20
CA ARG A 290 -16.37 -4.26 -20.78
C ARG A 290 -16.75 -3.90 -22.23
N GLU A 291 -16.53 -2.65 -22.65
CA GLU A 291 -16.85 -2.16 -24.00
C GLU A 291 -15.62 -1.92 -24.88
N LYS A 292 -14.41 -1.98 -24.32
CA LYS A 292 -13.14 -1.74 -25.00
C LYS A 292 -12.10 -2.74 -24.53
N SER A 293 -12.00 -3.85 -25.27
CA SER A 293 -10.96 -4.86 -25.05
C SER A 293 -9.75 -4.55 -25.93
N LEU A 294 -8.57 -4.60 -25.34
CA LEU A 294 -7.29 -4.37 -26.00
C LEU A 294 -6.41 -5.60 -25.85
N CYS A 295 -5.64 -5.88 -26.89
CA CYS A 295 -4.57 -6.87 -26.88
C CYS A 295 -3.25 -6.14 -27.09
N VAL A 296 -2.31 -6.31 -26.16
CA VAL A 296 -0.95 -5.80 -26.28
C VAL A 296 -0.04 -6.97 -26.59
N VAL A 297 0.53 -6.96 -27.79
CA VAL A 297 1.47 -7.99 -28.24
C VAL A 297 2.89 -7.49 -28.03
N PHE A 298 3.67 -8.25 -27.28
CA PHE A 298 5.07 -7.99 -26.99
C PHE A 298 5.95 -8.76 -27.97
N GLY A 299 6.97 -8.07 -28.48
CA GLY A 299 7.97 -8.64 -29.37
C GLY A 299 9.39 -8.30 -28.96
N ASN A 300 10.36 -8.89 -29.67
CA ASN A 300 11.78 -8.61 -29.49
C ASN A 300 12.27 -8.73 -28.04
N LYS A 301 11.90 -9.83 -27.36
CA LYS A 301 12.20 -10.07 -25.93
C LYS A 301 11.59 -9.01 -24.99
N GLY A 302 10.42 -8.48 -25.35
CA GLY A 302 9.67 -7.50 -24.56
C GLY A 302 10.14 -6.05 -24.73
N ARG A 303 11.03 -5.75 -25.68
CA ARG A 303 11.53 -4.39 -25.94
C ARG A 303 10.58 -3.53 -26.78
N GLU A 304 9.71 -4.19 -27.55
CA GLU A 304 8.73 -3.55 -28.41
C GLU A 304 7.35 -4.12 -28.13
N TRP A 305 6.32 -3.30 -28.36
CA TRP A 305 4.94 -3.72 -28.23
C TRP A 305 4.07 -3.11 -29.34
N ARG A 306 3.02 -3.83 -29.71
CA ARG A 306 1.96 -3.36 -30.61
C ARG A 306 0.62 -3.55 -29.92
N VAL A 307 -0.25 -2.55 -30.04
CA VAL A 307 -1.58 -2.56 -29.42
C VAL A 307 -2.62 -2.80 -30.50
N LEU A 308 -3.51 -3.76 -30.26
CA LEU A 308 -4.62 -4.12 -31.13
C LEU A 308 -5.93 -3.84 -30.39
N ASP A 309 -6.83 -3.12 -31.05
CA ASP A 309 -8.19 -2.92 -30.54
C ASP A 309 -9.06 -4.13 -30.93
N LEU A 310 -9.39 -4.96 -29.95
CA LEU A 310 -10.16 -6.17 -30.18
C LEU A 310 -11.64 -5.85 -30.46
N SER A 311 -12.17 -4.73 -29.97
CA SER A 311 -13.57 -4.35 -30.22
C SER A 311 -13.79 -4.07 -31.71
N LEU A 312 -12.87 -3.33 -32.35
CA LEU A 312 -12.91 -3.05 -33.78
C LEU A 312 -12.67 -4.30 -34.64
N LEU A 313 -11.70 -5.14 -34.27
CA LEU A 313 -11.34 -6.35 -35.03
C LEU A 313 -12.41 -7.45 -34.95
N VAL A 314 -13.24 -7.44 -33.90
CA VAL A 314 -14.37 -8.37 -33.78
C VAL A 314 -15.57 -7.90 -34.62
N GLN A 315 -15.81 -6.59 -34.73
CA GLN A 315 -16.93 -5.99 -35.47
C GLN A 315 -16.66 -5.87 -37.00
N GLY A 316 -15.43 -5.62 -37.43
CA GLY A 316 -15.07 -5.29 -38.82
C GLY A 316 -15.10 -6.43 -39.85
N SER A 317 -15.92 -7.48 -39.67
CA SER A 317 -16.08 -8.55 -40.67
C SER A 317 -17.51 -8.73 -41.18
N GLY A 318 -18.31 -7.68 -41.13
CA GLY A 318 -19.51 -7.50 -41.95
C GLY A 318 -19.44 -6.10 -42.53
N GLU A 319 -19.60 -5.97 -43.85
CA GLU A 319 -19.54 -4.70 -44.61
C GLU A 319 -18.13 -4.19 -45.00
N MET A 320 -17.47 -4.92 -45.90
CA MET A 320 -16.72 -4.28 -47.00
C MET A 320 -16.96 -5.08 -48.27
N GLY A 321 -18.17 -4.91 -48.81
CA GLY A 321 -18.57 -5.33 -50.13
C GLY A 321 -19.48 -4.25 -50.70
N GLY A 322 -18.91 -3.22 -51.29
CA GLY A 322 -19.66 -2.12 -51.88
C GLY A 322 -18.72 -0.97 -52.24
N GLY A 323 -18.27 -0.95 -53.50
CA GLY A 323 -17.51 0.16 -54.04
C GLY A 323 -18.36 1.40 -54.29
N MET A 324 -17.67 2.54 -54.32
CA MET A 324 -17.94 3.76 -55.09
C MET A 324 -16.73 4.67 -54.78
N GLU A 325 -15.82 4.97 -55.71
CA GLU A 325 -16.03 5.85 -56.87
C GLU A 325 -16.97 7.02 -56.55
N MET A 326 -16.42 8.07 -55.96
CA MET A 326 -16.24 9.39 -56.58
C MET A 326 -15.22 10.21 -55.81
#